data_AF-A0A7X0WGS0-F1
#
_entry.id   AF-A0A7X0WGS0-F1
#
_cell.length_a   1.000
_cell.length_b   1.000
_cell.length_c   1.000
_cell.angle_alpha   90.00
_cell.angle_beta   90.00
_cell.angle_gamma   90.00
#
_symmetry.space_group_name_H-M   'P 1'
#
loop_
_entity.id
_entity.type
_entity.pdbx_description
1 polymer ?
#
loop_
_entity_poly.entity_id
_entity_poly.type
_entity_poly.pdbx_seq_one_letter_code
_entity_poly.pdbx_strand_id
1 'polypeptide(L)'
;MTTKLQIAQSKLERIKEEQIENANAIRKEHDMIPFGQPNIYGRGDIYKKVNRHYEKATKLREEQEKQEDRIKMLENIEEFKQENELLADLHVVGSSGYATIGAKTSVNNLDYFRNKLKQLEADNEKAKAYNKTKPKVKMRTLGAEITKLKRKIASLEEMEEKAQNTALSSKTQSLIDSGAVSQWKKKPVYYFVKGLRKVALEIDENGDFYVSSFYPADSQEDKQFVNELLEKE
;
A
#
# COMPACT_ATOMS: atom_id res chain seq x y z
N MET A 1 -9.91 7.12 18.14
CA MET A 1 -10.17 6.59 16.78
C MET A 1 -9.80 5.11 16.77
N THR A 2 -10.64 4.23 16.24
CA THR A 2 -10.33 2.79 16.13
C THR A 2 -9.25 2.54 15.08
N THR A 3 -8.22 1.76 15.41
CA THR A 3 -7.15 1.43 14.47
C THR A 3 -7.60 0.40 13.43
N LYS A 4 -6.88 0.29 12.31
CA LYS A 4 -7.17 -0.73 11.28
C LYS A 4 -7.04 -2.14 11.83
N LEU A 5 -6.07 -2.37 12.73
CA LEU A 5 -5.87 -3.64 13.40
C LEU A 5 -7.07 -3.99 14.29
N GLN A 6 -7.54 -3.04 15.11
CA GLN A 6 -8.72 -3.23 15.95
C GLN A 6 -9.98 -3.56 15.14
N ILE A 7 -10.21 -2.87 14.02
CA ILE A 7 -11.32 -3.17 13.10
C ILE A 7 -11.19 -4.59 12.54
N ALA A 8 -9.97 -5.00 12.17
CA ALA A 8 -9.73 -6.34 11.64
C ALA A 8 -9.96 -7.43 12.70
N GLN A 9 -9.53 -7.20 13.94
CA GLN A 9 -9.76 -8.10 15.07
C GLN A 9 -11.26 -8.22 15.40
N SER A 10 -11.98 -7.10 15.46
CA SER A 10 -13.43 -7.12 15.67
C SER A 10 -14.17 -7.90 14.57
N LYS A 11 -13.74 -7.76 13.31
CA LYS A 11 -14.29 -8.56 12.20
C LYS A 11 -14.01 -10.06 12.38
N LEU A 12 -12.82 -10.43 12.84
CA LEU A 12 -12.47 -11.83 13.10
C LEU A 12 -13.39 -12.44 14.17
N GLU A 13 -13.61 -11.73 15.28
CA GLU A 13 -14.50 -12.20 16.35
C GLU A 13 -15.93 -12.40 15.85
N ARG A 14 -16.45 -11.46 15.05
CA ARG A 14 -17.76 -11.62 14.41
C ARG A 14 -17.86 -12.87 13.53
N ILE A 15 -16.80 -13.18 12.76
CA ILE A 15 -16.76 -14.39 11.92
C ILE A 15 -16.80 -15.65 12.81
N LYS A 16 -16.06 -15.67 13.92
CA LYS A 16 -16.06 -16.79 14.86
C LYS A 16 -17.43 -17.00 15.51
N GLU A 17 -18.10 -15.92 15.91
CA GLU A 17 -19.48 -15.97 16.42
C GLU A 17 -20.43 -16.57 15.38
N GLU A 18 -20.37 -16.10 14.13
CA GLU A 18 -21.20 -16.61 13.04
C GLU A 18 -20.92 -18.09 12.73
N GLN A 19 -19.67 -18.54 12.87
CA GLN A 19 -19.33 -19.96 12.73
C GLN A 19 -19.99 -20.82 13.83
N ILE A 20 -19.99 -20.34 15.08
CA ILE A 20 -20.64 -21.03 16.21
C ILE A 20 -22.15 -21.13 15.96
N GLU A 21 -22.78 -20.02 15.55
CA GLU A 21 -24.21 -20.00 15.22
C GLU A 21 -24.54 -20.96 14.07
N ASN A 22 -23.73 -20.96 13.01
CA ASN A 22 -23.93 -21.84 11.87
C ASN A 22 -23.74 -23.31 12.24
N ALA A 23 -22.76 -23.64 13.10
CA ALA A 23 -22.58 -24.99 13.62
C ALA A 23 -23.79 -25.46 14.45
N ASN A 24 -24.36 -24.58 15.28
CA ASN A 24 -25.58 -24.86 16.02
C ASN A 24 -26.78 -25.06 15.08
N ALA A 25 -26.88 -24.29 14.00
CA ALA A 25 -27.92 -24.47 12.98
C ALA A 25 -27.79 -25.81 12.24
N ILE A 26 -26.57 -26.23 11.88
CA ILE A 26 -26.31 -27.54 11.27
C ILE A 26 -26.83 -28.67 12.16
N ARG A 27 -26.52 -28.62 13.47
CA ARG A 27 -27.01 -29.63 14.43
C ARG A 27 -28.53 -29.67 14.50
N LYS A 28 -29.17 -28.51 14.66
CA LYS A 28 -30.64 -28.40 14.71
C LYS A 28 -31.31 -28.94 13.44
N GLU A 29 -30.77 -28.64 12.27
CA GLU A 29 -31.32 -29.12 11.00
C GLU A 29 -31.11 -30.64 10.84
N HIS A 30 -29.99 -31.20 11.31
CA HIS A 30 -29.80 -32.67 11.35
C HIS A 30 -30.74 -33.36 12.33
N ASP A 31 -30.99 -32.79 13.51
CA ASP A 31 -31.91 -33.36 14.52
C ASP A 31 -33.35 -33.47 13.99
N MET A 32 -33.74 -32.63 13.02
CA MET A 32 -35.05 -32.70 12.36
C MET A 32 -35.13 -33.81 11.31
N ILE A 33 -34.01 -34.36 10.85
CA ILE A 33 -33.95 -35.41 9.83
C ILE A 33 -33.88 -36.78 10.54
N PRO A 34 -34.90 -37.65 10.40
CA PRO A 34 -34.84 -38.98 10.99
C PRO A 34 -33.65 -39.79 10.45
N PHE A 35 -32.94 -40.49 11.34
CA PHE A 35 -31.72 -41.22 10.99
C PHE A 35 -31.92 -42.21 9.82
N GLY A 36 -30.99 -42.16 8.86
CA GLY A 36 -30.92 -43.13 7.75
C GLY A 36 -31.93 -42.92 6.62
N GLN A 37 -32.70 -41.82 6.63
CA GLN A 37 -33.63 -41.51 5.53
C GLN A 37 -32.88 -41.08 4.26
N PRO A 38 -32.97 -41.80 3.13
CA PRO A 38 -32.40 -41.35 1.88
C PRO A 38 -33.23 -40.22 1.27
N ASN A 39 -32.62 -39.43 0.38
CA ASN A 39 -33.36 -38.49 -0.44
C ASN A 39 -34.21 -39.23 -1.49
N ILE A 40 -35.52 -38.95 -1.55
CA ILE A 40 -36.46 -39.67 -2.40
C ILE A 40 -36.66 -38.91 -3.73
N TYR A 41 -36.46 -39.59 -4.86
CA TYR A 41 -36.67 -39.03 -6.18
C TYR A 41 -38.12 -38.53 -6.37
N GLY A 42 -38.28 -37.30 -6.86
CA GLY A 42 -39.59 -36.65 -7.04
C GLY A 42 -40.11 -35.85 -5.83
N ARG A 43 -39.40 -35.86 -4.69
CA ARG A 43 -39.64 -34.93 -3.57
C ARG A 43 -38.50 -33.91 -3.45
N GLY A 44 -38.75 -32.83 -2.70
CA GLY A 44 -37.72 -31.86 -2.38
C GLY A 44 -36.63 -32.48 -1.49
N ASP A 45 -35.37 -32.13 -1.77
CA ASP A 45 -34.21 -32.63 -1.03
C ASP A 45 -34.26 -32.22 0.46
N ILE A 46 -34.35 -33.23 1.33
CA ILE A 46 -34.40 -33.08 2.80
C ILE A 46 -33.08 -32.51 3.35
N TYR A 47 -31.96 -32.73 2.66
CA TYR A 47 -30.64 -32.25 3.08
C TYR A 47 -30.31 -30.85 2.55
N LYS A 48 -31.18 -30.26 1.72
CA LYS A 48 -30.90 -28.98 1.06
C LYS A 48 -30.50 -27.86 2.03
N LYS A 49 -31.16 -27.78 3.19
CA LYS A 49 -30.84 -26.75 4.21
C LYS A 49 -29.52 -27.04 4.91
N VAL A 50 -29.31 -28.29 5.33
CA VAL A 50 -28.06 -28.75 5.93
C VAL A 50 -26.87 -28.49 5.00
N ASN A 51 -27.00 -28.85 3.72
CA ASN A 51 -25.99 -28.61 2.69
C ASN A 51 -25.66 -27.12 2.53
N ARG A 52 -26.67 -26.23 2.54
CA ARG A 52 -26.45 -24.78 2.53
C ARG A 52 -25.65 -24.29 3.74
N HIS A 53 -25.93 -24.83 4.92
CA HIS A 53 -25.17 -24.49 6.12
C HIS A 53 -23.73 -25.03 6.06
N TYR A 54 -23.49 -26.21 5.49
CA TYR A 54 -22.13 -26.71 5.25
C TYR A 54 -21.37 -25.84 4.23
N GLU A 55 -22.00 -25.44 3.13
CA GLU A 55 -21.41 -24.50 2.17
C GLU A 55 -21.05 -23.17 2.85
N LYS A 56 -21.96 -22.66 3.70
CA LYS A 56 -21.70 -21.46 4.51
C LYS A 56 -20.53 -21.67 5.46
N ALA A 57 -20.43 -22.82 6.12
CA ALA A 57 -19.32 -23.15 7.02
C ALA A 57 -17.97 -23.13 6.30
N THR A 58 -17.89 -23.72 5.10
CA THR A 58 -16.68 -23.68 4.27
C THR A 58 -16.29 -22.24 3.92
N LYS A 59 -17.26 -21.41 3.48
CA LYS A 59 -17.01 -20.00 3.16
C LYS A 59 -16.54 -19.20 4.37
N LEU A 60 -17.17 -19.38 5.53
CA LEU A 60 -16.78 -18.71 6.77
C LEU A 60 -15.38 -19.10 7.23
N ARG A 61 -14.98 -20.36 7.01
CA ARG A 61 -13.61 -20.82 7.31
C ARG A 61 -12.59 -20.14 6.41
N GLU A 62 -12.85 -20.07 5.10
CA GLU A 62 -11.98 -19.34 4.16
C GLU A 62 -11.91 -17.85 4.48
N GLU A 63 -13.02 -17.25 4.91
CA GLU A 63 -13.05 -15.84 5.31
C GLU A 63 -12.25 -15.62 6.60
N GLN A 64 -12.36 -16.53 7.57
CA GLN A 64 -11.56 -16.48 8.80
C GLN A 64 -10.07 -16.52 8.49
N GLU A 65 -9.61 -17.46 7.66
CA GLU A 65 -8.20 -17.59 7.28
C GLU A 65 -7.66 -16.31 6.62
N LYS A 66 -8.40 -15.75 5.65
CA LYS A 66 -8.06 -14.48 5.01
C LYS A 66 -8.01 -13.32 6.02
N GLN A 67 -8.89 -13.34 7.02
CA GLN A 67 -8.96 -12.31 8.04
C GLN A 67 -7.80 -12.41 9.03
N GLU A 68 -7.42 -13.62 9.43
CA GLU A 68 -6.23 -13.87 10.27
C GLU A 68 -4.96 -13.44 9.56
N ASP A 69 -4.81 -13.78 8.28
CA ASP A 69 -3.70 -13.34 7.45
C ASP A 69 -3.63 -11.82 7.34
N ARG A 70 -4.78 -11.16 7.22
CA ARG A 70 -4.88 -9.71 7.20
C ARG A 70 -4.46 -9.09 8.53
N ILE A 71 -4.82 -9.71 9.65
CA ILE A 71 -4.41 -9.27 11.00
C ILE A 71 -2.90 -9.38 11.14
N LYS A 72 -2.31 -10.54 10.84
CA LYS A 72 -0.85 -10.75 10.87
C LYS A 72 -0.10 -9.72 10.03
N MET A 73 -0.60 -9.43 8.83
CA MET A 73 -0.03 -8.39 7.96
C MET A 73 -0.05 -7.01 8.63
N LEU A 74 -1.15 -6.66 9.32
CA LEU A 74 -1.29 -5.37 9.99
C LEU A 74 -0.39 -5.27 11.22
N GLU A 75 -0.25 -6.36 11.98
CA GLU A 75 0.69 -6.48 13.11
C GLU A 75 2.13 -6.24 12.62
N ASN A 76 2.56 -6.95 11.57
CA ASN A 76 3.89 -6.75 10.98
C ASN A 76 4.11 -5.30 10.50
N ILE A 77 3.07 -4.60 10.01
CA ILE A 77 3.17 -3.19 9.63
C ILE A 77 3.37 -2.29 10.86
N GLU A 78 2.68 -2.57 11.96
CA GLU A 78 2.81 -1.83 13.21
C GLU A 78 4.20 -2.05 13.83
N GLU A 79 4.68 -3.29 13.86
CA GLU A 79 6.05 -3.62 14.29
C GLU A 79 7.10 -2.90 13.45
N PHE A 80 6.99 -2.96 12.12
CA PHE A 80 7.96 -2.30 11.24
C PHE A 80 7.98 -0.78 11.40
N LYS A 81 6.85 -0.15 11.74
CA LYS A 81 6.80 1.28 12.09
C LYS A 81 7.49 1.58 13.41
N GLN A 82 7.31 0.72 14.41
CA GLN A 82 7.93 0.89 15.73
C GLN A 82 9.45 0.76 15.63
N GLU A 83 9.96 -0.18 14.83
CA GLU A 83 11.40 -0.34 14.60
C GLU A 83 12.02 0.84 13.82
N ASN A 84 11.23 1.52 12.99
CA ASN A 84 11.70 2.56 12.08
C ASN A 84 10.96 3.87 12.32
N GLU A 85 11.25 4.54 13.43
CA GLU A 85 10.58 5.79 13.84
C GLU A 85 10.66 6.91 12.79
N LEU A 86 11.75 6.96 12.02
CA LEU A 86 11.95 7.94 10.93
C LEU A 86 11.10 7.66 9.68
N LEU A 87 10.39 6.54 9.64
CA LEU A 87 9.65 6.11 8.47
C LEU A 87 8.24 6.73 8.47
N ALA A 88 8.01 7.65 7.53
CA ALA A 88 6.69 8.24 7.32
C ALA A 88 5.81 7.38 6.38
N ASP A 89 6.36 7.00 5.23
CA ASP A 89 5.62 6.36 4.13
C ASP A 89 5.99 4.89 3.94
N LEU A 90 5.01 4.01 4.11
CA LEU A 90 5.19 2.57 3.93
C LEU A 90 4.84 2.08 2.53
N HIS A 91 5.53 1.03 2.12
CA HIS A 91 5.23 0.21 0.97
C HIS A 91 4.95 -1.21 1.45
N VAL A 92 3.80 -1.75 1.06
CA VAL A 92 3.42 -3.11 1.42
C VAL A 92 3.00 -3.84 0.16
N VAL A 93 3.57 -5.02 -0.05
CA VAL A 93 3.29 -5.88 -1.20
C VAL A 93 2.74 -7.21 -0.70
N GLY A 94 1.55 -7.56 -1.18
CA GLY A 94 0.80 -8.72 -0.70
C GLY A 94 -0.28 -8.36 0.31
N SER A 95 -1.17 -9.32 0.59
CA SER A 95 -2.32 -9.15 1.48
C SER A 95 -2.34 -10.09 2.68
N SER A 96 -1.33 -10.96 2.80
CA SER A 96 -1.22 -11.97 3.86
C SER A 96 -0.14 -11.62 4.88
N GLY A 97 -0.01 -12.45 5.93
CA GLY A 97 1.06 -12.31 6.92
C GLY A 97 2.48 -12.39 6.34
N TYR A 98 2.63 -12.93 5.12
CA TYR A 98 3.90 -12.98 4.38
C TYR A 98 4.15 -11.75 3.51
N ALA A 99 3.35 -10.69 3.66
CA ALA A 99 3.51 -9.47 2.88
C ALA A 99 4.91 -8.87 3.09
N THR A 100 5.53 -8.44 1.99
CA THR A 100 6.79 -7.71 2.05
C THR A 100 6.51 -6.26 2.45
N ILE A 101 7.05 -5.83 3.58
CA ILE A 101 6.92 -4.47 4.10
C ILE A 101 8.25 -3.76 3.93
N GLY A 102 8.21 -2.51 3.50
CA GLY A 102 9.40 -1.69 3.34
C GLY A 102 9.10 -0.20 3.21
N ALA A 103 10.16 0.59 3.08
CA ALA A 103 10.03 2.03 2.91
C ALA A 103 9.65 2.41 1.47
N LYS A 104 8.59 3.21 1.31
CA LYS A 104 8.21 3.73 0.00
C LYS A 104 9.23 4.76 -0.48
N THR A 105 9.49 4.82 -1.78
CA THR A 105 10.27 5.89 -2.41
C THR A 105 9.47 7.19 -2.38
N SER A 106 9.70 8.00 -1.34
CA SER A 106 8.97 9.23 -1.04
C SER A 106 9.95 10.24 -0.43
N VAL A 107 9.76 11.52 -0.72
CA VAL A 107 10.54 12.62 -0.13
C VAL A 107 10.40 12.62 1.40
N ASN A 108 9.21 12.30 1.92
CA ASN A 108 8.96 12.20 3.36
C ASN A 108 9.83 11.16 4.09
N ASN A 109 10.45 10.23 3.36
CA ASN A 109 11.34 9.19 3.92
C ASN A 109 12.83 9.51 3.74
N LEU A 110 13.20 10.74 3.36
CA LEU A 110 14.60 11.11 3.13
C LEU A 110 15.48 10.85 4.35
N ASP A 111 15.04 11.25 5.54
CA ASP A 111 15.79 11.04 6.79
C ASP A 111 15.99 9.55 7.10
N TYR A 112 14.95 8.75 6.89
CA TYR A 112 15.05 7.30 6.97
C TYR A 112 16.12 6.75 6.02
N PHE A 113 16.13 7.19 4.76
CA PHE A 113 17.12 6.73 3.78
C PHE A 113 18.53 7.20 4.09
N ARG A 114 18.71 8.44 4.57
CA ARG A 114 20.01 8.97 5.01
C ARG A 114 20.57 8.17 6.20
N ASN A 115 19.74 7.88 7.20
CA ASN A 115 20.13 7.03 8.32
C ASN A 115 20.49 5.62 7.85
N LYS A 116 19.65 5.02 7.00
CA LYS A 116 19.91 3.69 6.45
C LYS A 116 21.20 3.64 5.63
N LEU A 117 21.52 4.69 4.88
CA LEU A 117 22.76 4.81 4.14
C LEU A 117 23.97 4.79 5.08
N LYS A 118 23.92 5.58 6.17
CA LYS A 118 24.99 5.60 7.18
C LYS A 118 25.23 4.23 7.82
N GLN A 119 24.15 3.50 8.12
CA GLN A 119 24.25 2.12 8.63
C GLN A 119 24.91 1.20 7.60
N LEU A 120 24.46 1.23 6.35
CA LEU A 120 25.00 0.38 5.28
C LEU A 120 26.49 0.69 5.01
N GLU A 121 26.90 1.95 5.07
CA GLU A 121 28.31 2.32 4.93
C GLU A 121 29.16 1.77 6.07
N ALA A 122 28.71 1.90 7.32
CA ALA A 122 29.41 1.34 8.48
C ALA A 122 29.54 -0.19 8.40
N ASP A 123 28.47 -0.89 8.00
CA ASP A 123 28.47 -2.35 7.85
C ASP A 123 29.36 -2.82 6.69
N ASN A 124 29.39 -2.04 5.60
CA ASN A 124 30.27 -2.33 4.47
C ASN A 124 31.74 -2.16 4.84
N GLU A 125 32.10 -1.13 5.62
CA GLU A 125 33.47 -0.97 6.11
C GLU A 125 33.88 -2.09 7.07
N LYS A 126 32.99 -2.52 7.97
CA LYS A 126 33.21 -3.71 8.81
C LYS A 126 33.43 -4.97 7.96
N ALA A 127 32.59 -5.19 6.94
CA ALA A 127 32.71 -6.33 6.04
C ALA A 127 34.03 -6.30 5.25
N LYS A 128 34.46 -5.12 4.76
CA LYS A 128 35.76 -4.95 4.10
C LYS A 128 36.92 -5.22 5.05
N ALA A 129 36.87 -4.68 6.28
CA ALA A 129 37.90 -4.89 7.29
C ALA A 129 38.04 -6.38 7.64
N TYR A 130 36.92 -7.08 7.83
CA TYR A 130 36.90 -8.53 8.03
C TYR A 130 37.47 -9.27 6.81
N ASN A 131 37.06 -8.92 5.59
CA ASN A 131 37.57 -9.56 4.38
C ASN A 131 39.07 -9.33 4.15
N LYS A 132 39.63 -8.22 4.67
CA LYS A 132 41.06 -7.92 4.62
C LYS A 132 41.89 -8.92 5.43
N THR A 133 41.33 -9.55 6.47
CA THR A 133 42.02 -10.61 7.24
C THR A 133 42.11 -11.95 6.50
N LYS A 134 41.61 -12.02 5.26
CA LYS A 134 41.56 -13.21 4.40
C LYS A 134 40.91 -14.43 5.10
N PRO A 135 39.72 -14.27 5.70
CA PRO A 135 39.00 -15.36 6.33
C PRO A 135 38.59 -16.40 5.29
N LYS A 136 38.40 -17.65 5.74
CA LYS A 136 37.95 -18.75 4.87
C LYS A 136 36.58 -18.46 4.23
N VAL A 137 35.70 -17.80 4.97
CA VAL A 137 34.39 -17.34 4.48
C VAL A 137 34.38 -15.82 4.50
N LYS A 138 34.12 -15.20 3.35
CA LYS A 138 34.07 -13.73 3.23
C LYS A 138 32.70 -13.19 3.64
N MET A 139 32.69 -12.04 4.29
CA MET A 139 31.47 -11.26 4.50
C MET A 139 31.01 -10.62 3.20
N ARG A 140 29.69 -10.50 3.03
CA ARG A 140 29.07 -9.82 1.88
C ARG A 140 29.34 -8.32 1.96
N THR A 141 29.85 -7.74 0.88
CA THR A 141 30.01 -6.27 0.74
C THR A 141 28.73 -5.65 0.20
N LEU A 142 28.45 -4.41 0.58
CA LEU A 142 27.18 -3.71 0.31
C LEU A 142 27.33 -2.56 -0.69
N GLY A 143 28.44 -2.53 -1.45
CA GLY A 143 28.77 -1.41 -2.36
C GLY A 143 27.69 -1.11 -3.42
N ALA A 144 27.07 -2.14 -3.99
CA ALA A 144 25.98 -1.98 -4.96
C ALA A 144 24.71 -1.40 -4.31
N GLU A 145 24.37 -1.85 -3.10
CA GLU A 145 23.21 -1.36 -2.35
C GLU A 145 23.40 0.09 -1.92
N ILE A 146 24.60 0.45 -1.44
CA ILE A 146 24.98 1.82 -1.10
C ILE A 146 24.83 2.73 -2.33
N THR A 147 25.38 2.32 -3.47
CA THR A 147 25.27 3.10 -4.72
C THR A 147 23.81 3.32 -5.14
N LYS A 148 23.00 2.26 -5.07
CA LYS A 148 21.57 2.34 -5.40
C LYS A 148 20.82 3.28 -4.45
N LEU A 149 21.13 3.23 -3.15
CA LEU A 149 20.51 4.09 -2.15
C LEU A 149 20.94 5.55 -2.31
N LYS A 150 22.23 5.82 -2.59
CA LYS A 150 22.72 7.18 -2.91
C LYS A 150 22.00 7.80 -4.10
N ARG A 151 21.87 7.05 -5.21
CA ARG A 151 21.11 7.51 -6.39
C ARG A 151 19.65 7.82 -6.06
N LYS A 152 19.04 6.98 -5.23
CA LYS A 152 17.65 7.17 -4.77
C LYS A 152 17.50 8.43 -3.92
N ILE A 153 18.42 8.68 -2.99
CA ILE A 153 18.43 9.88 -2.14
C ILE A 153 18.60 11.12 -3.03
N ALA A 154 19.63 11.14 -3.88
CA ALA A 154 19.89 12.26 -4.78
C ALA A 154 18.67 12.61 -5.66
N SER A 155 18.00 11.60 -6.23
CA SER A 155 16.79 11.82 -7.02
C SER A 155 15.61 12.39 -6.20
N LEU A 156 15.50 12.04 -4.91
CA LEU A 156 14.46 12.57 -4.03
C LEU A 156 14.78 13.98 -3.55
N GLU A 157 16.05 14.27 -3.27
CA GLU A 157 16.53 15.62 -2.92
C GLU A 157 16.34 16.58 -4.09
N GLU A 158 16.67 16.17 -5.32
CA GLU A 158 16.41 16.97 -6.52
C GLU A 158 14.90 17.28 -6.69
N MET A 159 14.02 16.31 -6.40
CA MET A 159 12.58 16.54 -6.44
C MET A 159 12.11 17.53 -5.37
N GLU A 160 12.71 17.48 -4.18
CA GLU A 160 12.40 18.39 -3.08
C GLU A 160 12.88 19.81 -3.37
N GLU A 161 14.13 19.95 -3.83
CA GLU A 161 14.72 21.24 -4.22
C GLU A 161 13.96 21.89 -5.37
N LYS A 162 13.59 21.12 -6.41
CA LYS A 162 12.74 21.62 -7.49
C LYS A 162 11.42 22.16 -6.95
N ALA A 163 10.75 21.42 -6.07
CA ALA A 163 9.49 21.88 -5.50
C ALA A 163 9.62 23.13 -4.61
N GLN A 164 10.75 23.33 -3.92
CA GLN A 164 10.98 24.48 -3.04
C GLN A 164 11.46 25.73 -3.79
N ASN A 165 12.32 25.56 -4.79
CA ASN A 165 13.00 26.66 -5.48
C ASN A 165 12.28 27.16 -6.74
N THR A 166 11.16 26.53 -7.13
CA THR A 166 10.41 26.96 -8.32
C THR A 166 9.68 28.28 -8.04
N ALA A 167 10.09 29.34 -8.75
CA ALA A 167 9.34 30.59 -8.77
C ALA A 167 8.02 30.36 -9.51
N LEU A 168 6.89 30.56 -8.82
CA LEU A 168 5.57 30.31 -9.39
C LEU A 168 5.11 31.52 -10.21
N SER A 169 4.65 31.26 -11.44
CA SER A 169 3.92 32.25 -12.23
C SER A 169 2.59 32.60 -11.53
N SER A 170 2.10 33.83 -11.75
CA SER A 170 0.84 34.31 -11.16
C SER A 170 -0.34 33.39 -11.49
N LYS A 171 -0.35 32.83 -12.70
CA LYS A 171 -1.35 31.87 -13.18
C LYS A 171 -1.24 30.52 -12.47
N THR A 172 -0.03 30.01 -12.29
CA THR A 172 0.23 28.77 -11.54
C THR A 172 -0.25 28.90 -10.10
N GLN A 173 0.03 30.05 -9.46
CA GLN A 173 -0.45 30.33 -8.11
C GLN A 173 -1.98 30.38 -8.04
N SER A 174 -2.66 31.03 -8.99
CA SER A 174 -4.14 31.09 -9.01
C SER A 174 -4.78 29.71 -9.18
N LEU A 175 -4.17 28.82 -9.96
CA LEU A 175 -4.63 27.44 -10.14
C LEU A 175 -4.46 26.59 -8.87
N ILE A 176 -3.38 26.82 -8.12
CA ILE A 176 -3.17 26.19 -6.82
C ILE A 176 -4.18 26.73 -5.79
N ASP A 177 -4.33 28.05 -5.70
CA ASP A 177 -5.20 28.72 -4.72
C ASP A 177 -6.69 28.43 -4.96
N SER A 178 -7.11 28.32 -6.23
CA SER A 178 -8.46 27.89 -6.61
C SER A 178 -8.73 26.41 -6.30
N GLY A 179 -7.70 25.63 -5.98
CA GLY A 179 -7.80 24.20 -5.71
C GLY A 179 -8.12 23.37 -6.95
N ALA A 180 -7.85 23.92 -8.15
CA ALA A 180 -7.95 23.18 -9.41
C ALA A 180 -6.89 22.08 -9.51
N VAL A 181 -5.75 22.28 -8.85
CA VAL A 181 -4.67 21.30 -8.76
C VAL A 181 -4.30 21.00 -7.30
N SER A 182 -3.81 19.78 -7.06
CA SER A 182 -3.31 19.34 -5.75
C SER A 182 -1.88 18.81 -5.88
N GLN A 183 -0.97 19.38 -5.10
CA GLN A 183 0.42 18.91 -5.06
C GLN A 183 0.53 17.51 -4.44
N TRP A 184 1.36 16.66 -5.02
CA TRP A 184 1.58 15.32 -4.51
C TRP A 184 2.60 15.29 -3.37
N LYS A 185 2.11 15.10 -2.14
CA LYS A 185 2.94 15.05 -0.92
C LYS A 185 4.15 14.09 -0.94
N LYS A 186 4.15 13.04 -1.78
CA LYS A 186 5.24 12.05 -1.83
C LYS A 186 6.33 12.40 -2.83
N LYS A 187 5.94 13.13 -3.89
CA LYS A 187 6.79 13.59 -4.98
C LYS A 187 6.30 14.98 -5.38
N PRO A 188 6.76 16.03 -4.69
CA PRO A 188 6.16 17.36 -4.74
C PRO A 188 6.32 18.09 -6.08
N VAL A 189 7.04 17.50 -7.04
CA VAL A 189 7.17 17.97 -8.43
C VAL A 189 5.86 17.83 -9.21
N TYR A 190 4.98 16.88 -8.83
CA TYR A 190 3.75 16.60 -9.56
C TYR A 190 2.52 17.27 -8.91
N TYR A 191 1.72 17.91 -9.73
CA TYR A 191 0.45 18.55 -9.36
C TYR A 191 -0.70 17.86 -10.08
N PHE A 192 -1.56 17.15 -9.34
CA PHE A 192 -2.67 16.42 -9.95
C PHE A 192 -3.88 17.34 -10.18
N VAL A 193 -4.45 17.27 -11.37
CA VAL A 193 -5.66 18.03 -11.73
C VAL A 193 -6.88 17.42 -11.03
N LYS A 194 -7.65 18.24 -10.33
CA LYS A 194 -8.86 17.81 -9.64
C LYS A 194 -9.94 17.44 -10.65
N GLY A 195 -10.59 16.30 -10.45
CA GLY A 195 -11.64 15.79 -11.36
C GLY A 195 -11.11 14.82 -12.43
N LEU A 196 -9.80 14.84 -12.73
CA LEU A 196 -9.18 13.91 -13.66
C LEU A 196 -8.47 12.76 -12.94
N ARG A 197 -8.48 11.58 -13.56
CA ARG A 197 -7.84 10.39 -12.99
C ARG A 197 -6.39 10.29 -13.47
N LYS A 198 -5.44 10.43 -12.54
CA LYS A 198 -3.99 10.26 -12.78
C LYS A 198 -3.41 11.21 -13.84
N VAL A 199 -3.96 12.41 -13.98
CA VAL A 199 -3.40 13.45 -14.84
C VAL A 199 -2.64 14.46 -13.97
N ALA A 200 -1.37 14.68 -14.27
CA ALA A 200 -0.53 15.59 -13.51
C ALA A 200 0.16 16.64 -14.39
N LEU A 201 0.40 17.79 -13.77
CA LEU A 201 1.17 18.89 -14.31
C LEU A 201 2.50 18.98 -13.54
N GLU A 202 3.53 19.43 -14.24
CA GLU A 202 4.84 19.80 -13.70
C GLU A 202 5.07 21.28 -13.99
N ILE A 203 6.04 21.89 -13.31
CA ILE A 203 6.34 23.31 -13.47
C ILE A 203 7.66 23.47 -14.20
N ASP A 204 7.66 24.32 -15.23
CA ASP A 204 8.84 24.67 -16.01
C ASP A 204 9.75 25.67 -15.26
N GLU A 205 10.94 25.92 -15.78
CA GLU A 205 11.88 26.96 -15.32
C GLU A 205 11.24 28.35 -15.28
N ASN A 206 10.25 28.61 -16.16
CA ASN A 206 9.49 29.86 -16.21
C ASN A 206 8.40 29.97 -15.13
N GLY A 207 8.12 28.89 -14.39
CA GLY A 207 7.09 28.88 -13.36
C GLY A 207 5.69 28.54 -13.85
N ASP A 208 5.53 28.16 -15.12
CA ASP A 208 4.25 27.79 -15.74
C ASP A 208 4.03 26.26 -15.73
N PHE A 209 2.77 25.84 -15.65
CA PHE A 209 2.41 24.43 -15.70
C PHE A 209 2.52 23.86 -17.11
N TYR A 210 3.12 22.67 -17.22
CA TYR A 210 3.08 21.82 -18.42
C TYR A 210 2.62 20.40 -18.06
N VAL A 211 2.15 19.66 -19.06
CA VAL A 211 1.65 18.29 -18.85
C VAL A 211 2.80 17.33 -18.56
N SER A 212 2.69 16.57 -17.46
CA SER A 212 3.70 15.58 -17.09
C SER A 212 3.79 14.46 -18.12
N SER A 213 5.03 14.08 -18.48
CA SER A 213 5.30 12.91 -19.32
C SER A 213 4.90 11.59 -18.64
N PHE A 214 4.94 11.53 -17.31
CA PHE A 214 4.62 10.31 -16.56
C PHE A 214 3.11 10.13 -16.31
N TYR A 215 2.36 11.22 -16.32
CA TYR A 215 0.93 11.26 -15.99
C TYR A 215 0.15 12.10 -17.02
N PRO A 216 0.18 11.73 -18.32
CA PRO A 216 -0.53 12.44 -19.36
C PRO A 216 -2.05 12.18 -19.28
N ALA A 217 -2.83 13.06 -19.92
CA ALA A 217 -4.24 12.81 -20.20
C ALA A 217 -4.40 11.80 -21.34
N ASP A 218 -5.18 10.74 -21.10
CA ASP A 218 -5.42 9.69 -22.10
C ASP A 218 -6.57 10.06 -23.05
N SER A 219 -7.71 10.50 -22.50
CA SER A 219 -8.92 10.86 -23.27
C SER A 219 -8.79 12.20 -23.99
N GLN A 220 -9.45 12.35 -25.14
CA GLN A 220 -9.50 13.63 -25.87
C GLN A 220 -10.23 14.72 -25.06
N GLU A 221 -11.26 14.34 -24.31
CA GLU A 221 -12.00 15.24 -23.41
C GLU A 221 -11.08 15.74 -22.28
N ASP A 222 -10.32 14.83 -21.66
CA ASP A 222 -9.35 15.18 -20.60
C ASP A 222 -8.26 16.12 -21.14
N LYS A 223 -7.78 15.89 -22.36
CA LYS A 223 -6.81 16.77 -23.03
C LYS A 223 -7.39 18.16 -23.27
N GLN A 224 -8.63 18.25 -23.75
CA GLN A 224 -9.31 19.53 -23.93
C GLN A 224 -9.47 20.26 -22.61
N PHE A 225 -9.91 19.56 -21.55
CA PHE A 225 -10.04 20.15 -20.22
C PHE A 225 -8.71 20.68 -19.67
N VAL A 226 -7.62 19.92 -19.84
CA VAL A 226 -6.28 20.37 -19.41
C VAL A 226 -5.82 21.56 -20.24
N ASN A 227 -6.03 21.56 -21.55
CA ASN A 227 -5.67 22.70 -22.39
C ASN A 227 -6.47 23.94 -22.01
N GLU A 228 -7.78 23.83 -21.80
CA GLU A 228 -8.61 24.94 -21.32
C GLU A 228 -8.15 25.46 -19.95
N LEU A 229 -7.70 24.57 -19.05
CA LEU A 229 -7.17 24.94 -17.74
C LEU A 229 -5.82 25.69 -17.86
N LEU A 230 -4.97 25.28 -18.80
CA LEU A 230 -3.67 25.89 -19.07
C LEU A 230 -3.79 27.15 -19.94
N GLU A 231 -4.84 27.31 -20.74
CA GLU A 231 -5.06 28.46 -21.63
C GLU A 231 -5.89 29.57 -20.97
N LYS A 232 -6.77 29.26 -20.01
CA LYS A 232 -7.55 30.27 -19.28
C LYS A 232 -6.64 31.37 -18.69
N GLU A 233 -6.81 32.59 -19.19
CA GLU A 233 -6.30 33.83 -18.60
C GLU A 233 -7.26 34.35 -17.52
#